data_AF-A0A814A8G7-F1
#
_entry.id   AF-A0A814A8G7-F1
#
_cell.length_a   1.000
_cell.length_b   1.000
_cell.length_c   1.000
_cell.angle_alpha   90.00
_cell.angle_beta   90.00
_cell.angle_gamma   90.00
#
_symmetry.space_group_name_H-M   'P 1'
#
loop_
_entity.id
_entity.type
_entity.pdbx_description
1 polymer ?
#
loop_
_entity_poly.entity_id
_entity_poly.type
_entity_poly.pdbx_seq_one_letter_code
_entity_poly.pdbx_strand_id
1 'polypeptide(L)'
;MKNVYKLNVYAQDLGQLSCAISSDLSIYILNKNLNITSFSAHFYEFIAFENIDIGSKIGRFLIAYDHDSSNSQIISFSLDSNFQDDLPFRIESNGSIITVKK
;
A
#
# COMPACT_ATOMS: atom_id res chain seq x y z
N MET A 1 -13.49 13.95 12.33
CA MET A 1 -13.06 14.73 11.15
C MET A 1 -14.28 15.07 10.31
N LYS A 2 -14.38 16.29 9.77
CA LYS A 2 -15.56 16.72 8.99
C LYS A 2 -15.31 16.40 7.51
N ASN A 3 -16.05 15.44 6.96
CA ASN A 3 -15.85 14.95 5.57
C ASN A 3 -16.67 15.71 4.53
N VAL A 4 -17.46 16.71 4.96
CA VAL A 4 -18.31 17.52 4.08
C VAL A 4 -18.25 18.98 4.49
N TYR A 5 -17.93 19.85 3.53
CA TYR A 5 -18.05 21.30 3.65
C TYR A 5 -19.26 21.77 2.84
N LYS A 6 -20.14 22.53 3.49
CA LYS A 6 -21.29 23.16 2.84
C LYS A 6 -21.02 24.65 2.75
N LEU A 7 -21.02 25.19 1.54
CA LEU A 7 -20.84 26.60 1.27
C LEU A 7 -22.08 27.13 0.57
N ASN A 8 -22.51 28.34 0.91
CA ASN A 8 -23.44 29.09 0.08
C ASN A 8 -22.61 30.05 -0.77
N VAL A 9 -22.66 29.88 -2.09
CA VAL A 9 -21.87 30.65 -3.05
C VAL A 9 -22.75 31.67 -3.76
N TYR A 10 -22.22 32.87 -3.99
CA TYR A 10 -22.93 33.97 -4.63
C TYR A 10 -22.22 34.40 -5.91
N ALA A 11 -22.99 34.71 -6.94
CA ALA A 11 -22.52 35.41 -8.13
C ALA A 11 -23.27 36.73 -8.27
N GLN A 12 -22.54 37.81 -8.53
CA GLN A 12 -23.07 39.16 -8.71
C GLN A 12 -22.46 39.75 -9.98
N ASP A 13 -23.30 40.35 -10.83
CA ASP A 13 -22.82 41.10 -11.98
C ASP A 13 -22.23 42.46 -11.55
N LEU A 14 -21.55 43.15 -12.48
CA LEU A 14 -20.98 44.48 -12.25
C LEU A 14 -21.96 45.61 -12.61
N GLY A 15 -23.27 45.32 -12.66
CA GLY A 15 -24.31 46.27 -13.04
C GLY A 15 -24.61 47.29 -11.95
N GLN A 16 -25.11 48.46 -12.34
CA GLN A 16 -25.48 49.54 -11.41
C GLN A 16 -26.72 49.20 -10.55
N LEU A 17 -27.60 48.34 -11.05
CA LEU A 17 -28.65 47.67 -10.29
C LEU A 17 -28.24 46.20 -10.15
N SER A 18 -27.49 45.88 -9.10
CA SER A 18 -26.82 44.59 -9.02
C SER A 18 -27.81 43.42 -8.89
N CYS A 19 -27.70 42.43 -9.77
CA CYS A 19 -28.40 41.16 -9.62
C CYS A 19 -27.46 40.15 -8.96
N ALA A 20 -27.85 39.62 -7.80
CA ALA A 20 -27.10 38.59 -7.09
C ALA A 20 -27.92 37.30 -7.00
N ILE A 21 -27.29 36.17 -7.34
CA ILE A 21 -27.88 34.83 -7.21
C ILE A 21 -27.00 33.97 -6.30
N SER A 22 -27.64 33.08 -5.54
CA SER A 22 -26.96 32.15 -4.63
C SER A 22 -27.21 30.69 -4.98
N SER A 23 -26.26 29.81 -4.64
CA SER A 23 -26.39 28.36 -4.76
C SER A 23 -25.67 27.64 -3.61
N ASP A 24 -26.17 26.45 -3.25
CA ASP A 24 -25.55 25.60 -2.24
C ASP A 24 -24.53 24.64 -2.86
N LEU A 25 -23.28 24.72 -2.41
CA LEU A 25 -22.17 23.86 -2.81
C LEU A 25 -21.83 22.89 -1.68
N SER A 26 -21.87 21.59 -1.98
CA SER A 26 -21.38 20.55 -1.07
C SER A 26 -20.07 19.97 -1.59
N ILE A 27 -18.99 20.18 -0.83
CA ILE A 27 -17.67 19.62 -1.10
C ILE A 27 -17.46 18.40 -0.21
N TYR A 28 -17.24 17.25 -0.84
CA TYR A 28 -16.94 16.00 -0.16
C TYR A 28 -15.42 15.80 -0.15
N ILE A 29 -14.83 15.71 1.05
CA ILE A 29 -13.43 15.31 1.17
C ILE A 29 -13.37 13.81 1.10
N LEU A 30 -12.78 13.31 0.02
CA LEU A 30 -12.45 11.90 -0.11
C LEU A 30 -11.25 11.63 0.78
N ASN A 31 -11.43 10.82 1.81
CA ASN A 31 -10.31 10.30 2.58
C ASN A 31 -9.49 9.42 1.65
N LYS A 32 -8.29 9.88 1.28
CA LYS A 32 -7.30 9.01 0.68
C LYS A 32 -6.86 8.05 1.78
N ASN A 33 -7.44 6.85 1.83
CA ASN A 33 -6.86 5.75 2.60
C ASN A 33 -5.49 5.46 1.99
N LEU A 34 -4.46 6.06 2.57
CA LEU A 34 -3.08 5.68 2.38
C LEU A 34 -2.87 4.39 3.16
N ASN A 35 -3.51 3.30 2.73
CA ASN A 35 -3.21 1.97 3.24
C ASN A 35 -1.81 1.59 2.73
N ILE A 36 -0.79 2.14 3.36
CA ILE A 36 0.61 1.91 3.00
C ILE A 36 0.96 0.54 3.54
N THR A 37 0.77 -0.48 2.70
CA THR A 37 1.37 -1.78 2.93
C THR A 37 2.86 -1.64 2.65
N SER A 38 3.68 -1.85 3.68
CA SER A 38 5.13 -1.79 3.56
C SER A 38 5.77 -3.01 4.22
N PHE A 39 7.02 -3.31 3.86
CA PHE A 39 7.78 -4.29 4.60
C PHE A 39 7.95 -3.84 6.05
N SER A 40 7.83 -4.78 7.00
CA SER A 40 7.99 -4.47 8.43
C SER A 40 9.41 -4.03 8.81
N ALA A 41 10.40 -4.33 7.96
CA ALA A 41 11.79 -3.94 8.11
C ALA A 41 12.40 -3.55 6.76
N HIS A 42 13.40 -2.67 6.81
CA HIS A 42 14.16 -2.25 5.63
C HIS A 42 15.16 -3.33 5.17
N PHE A 43 15.65 -4.13 6.12
CA PHE A 43 16.59 -5.22 5.89
C PHE A 43 16.12 -6.46 6.62
N TYR A 44 16.27 -7.62 5.99
CA TYR A 44 16.03 -8.92 6.59
C TYR A 44 17.29 -9.74 6.49
N GLU A 45 17.64 -10.39 7.59
CA GLU A 45 18.73 -11.35 7.66
C GLU A 45 18.14 -12.72 7.97
N PHE A 46 18.53 -13.71 7.19
CA PHE A 46 18.15 -15.10 7.42
C PHE A 46 19.40 -15.97 7.31
N ILE A 47 19.48 -16.99 8.16
CA ILE A 47 20.61 -17.91 8.23
C ILE A 47 20.13 -19.29 7.79
N ALA A 48 20.90 -19.92 6.90
CA ALA A 48 20.67 -21.29 6.45
C ALA A 48 21.97 -22.09 6.58
N PHE A 49 21.88 -23.34 7.03
CA PHE A 49 23.04 -24.23 7.10
C PHE A 49 23.35 -24.82 5.72
N GLU A 50 24.62 -25.10 5.44
CA GLU A 50 25.06 -25.71 4.17
C GLU A 50 24.40 -27.09 3.91
N ASN A 51 24.08 -27.81 4.99
CA ASN A 51 23.49 -29.14 4.93
C ASN A 51 21.96 -29.13 4.95
N ILE A 52 21.33 -27.96 4.88
CA ILE A 52 19.87 -27.86 4.86
C ILE A 52 19.29 -28.58 3.63
N ASP A 53 18.16 -29.25 3.81
CA ASP A 53 17.50 -29.97 2.73
C ASP A 53 16.87 -29.01 1.70
N ILE A 54 16.82 -29.44 0.44
CA ILE A 54 16.09 -28.73 -0.62
C ILE A 54 14.59 -28.74 -0.29
N GLY A 55 13.91 -27.60 -0.48
CA GLY A 55 12.52 -27.40 -0.09
C GLY A 55 12.33 -26.92 1.35
N SER A 56 13.41 -26.74 2.10
CA SER A 56 13.36 -26.20 3.46
C SER A 56 13.02 -24.71 3.47
N LYS A 57 12.17 -24.30 4.41
CA LYS A 57 11.84 -22.89 4.63
C LYS A 57 12.89 -22.22 5.50
N ILE A 58 13.57 -21.24 4.92
CA ILE A 58 14.59 -20.43 5.60
C ILE A 58 13.94 -19.31 6.42
N GLY A 59 12.89 -18.70 5.87
CA GLY A 59 12.28 -17.51 6.46
C GLY A 59 11.05 -17.05 5.70
N ARG A 60 10.55 -15.86 6.08
CA ARG A 60 9.41 -15.21 5.40
C ARG A 60 9.45 -13.71 5.62
N PHE A 61 9.13 -12.95 4.58
CA PHE A 61 8.93 -11.50 4.69
C PHE A 61 7.65 -11.17 5.45
N LEU A 62 7.71 -10.13 6.28
CA LEU A 62 6.58 -9.62 7.04
C LEU A 62 6.20 -8.23 6.55
N ILE A 63 4.92 -7.92 6.66
CA ILE A 63 4.32 -6.66 6.21
C ILE A 63 3.75 -5.92 7.41
N ALA A 64 3.97 -4.61 7.42
CA ALA A 64 3.31 -3.69 8.33
C ALA A 64 2.02 -3.19 7.66
N TYR A 65 0.93 -3.19 8.43
CA TYR A 65 -0.35 -2.64 8.03
C TYR A 65 -0.61 -1.36 8.84
N ASP A 66 -1.14 -0.33 8.19
CA ASP A 66 -1.73 0.80 8.91
C ASP A 66 -3.06 0.35 9.54
N HIS A 67 -3.27 0.76 10.79
CA HIS A 67 -4.27 0.21 11.72
C HIS A 67 -5.73 0.45 11.27
N ASP A 68 -5.92 1.25 10.22
CA ASP A 68 -7.23 1.61 9.64
C ASP A 68 -7.68 0.69 8.50
N SER A 69 -6.89 -0.31 8.08
CA SER A 69 -7.28 -1.20 6.99
C SER A 69 -8.08 -2.41 7.47
N SER A 70 -9.42 -2.30 7.48
CA SER A 70 -10.33 -3.45 7.58
C SER A 70 -10.43 -4.26 6.27
N ASN A 71 -9.63 -3.92 5.26
CA ASN A 71 -9.63 -4.59 3.96
C ASN A 71 -8.45 -5.56 3.87
N SER A 72 -8.78 -6.85 3.79
CA SER A 72 -7.85 -7.93 3.47
C SER A 72 -7.29 -7.76 2.06
N GLN A 73 -6.23 -6.95 1.93
CA GLN A 73 -5.50 -6.82 0.67
C GLN A 73 -4.75 -8.14 0.41
N ILE A 74 -4.93 -8.70 -0.79
CA ILE A 74 -4.14 -9.85 -1.23
C ILE A 74 -2.77 -9.32 -1.63
N ILE A 75 -1.73 -9.76 -0.91
CA ILE A 75 -0.35 -9.34 -1.11
C ILE A 75 0.45 -10.51 -1.64
N SER A 76 1.23 -10.26 -2.69
CA SER A 76 2.17 -11.22 -3.26
C SER A 76 3.59 -10.68 -3.22
N PHE A 77 4.55 -11.59 -3.10
CA PHE A 77 5.98 -11.30 -3.07
C PHE A 77 6.67 -11.89 -4.30
N SER A 78 7.66 -11.18 -4.81
CA SER A 78 8.54 -11.65 -5.88
C SER A 78 9.94 -11.08 -5.67
N LEU A 79 10.94 -11.80 -6.15
CA LEU A 79 12.29 -11.25 -6.30
C LEU A 79 12.30 -10.35 -7.54
N ASP A 80 13.07 -9.26 -7.50
CA ASP A 80 13.33 -8.46 -8.69
C ASP A 80 14.01 -9.33 -9.76
N SER A 81 13.53 -9.26 -10.99
CA SER A 81 13.99 -10.05 -12.14
C SER A 81 15.48 -9.93 -12.40
N ASN A 82 16.11 -8.83 -11.97
CA ASN A 82 17.55 -8.61 -12.12
C ASN A 82 18.41 -9.54 -11.26
N PHE A 83 17.83 -10.24 -10.28
CA PHE A 83 18.54 -11.09 -9.32
C PHE A 83 18.18 -12.57 -9.41
N GLN A 84 17.50 -12.99 -10.48
CA GLN A 84 16.88 -14.31 -10.53
C GLN A 84 17.81 -15.43 -11.04
N ASP A 85 18.99 -15.09 -11.52
CA ASP A 85 19.92 -16.07 -12.09
C ASP A 85 20.67 -16.84 -11.00
N ASP A 86 20.46 -18.16 -10.99
CA ASP A 86 21.25 -19.16 -10.27
C ASP A 86 21.32 -19.00 -8.73
N LEU A 87 20.26 -18.51 -8.08
CA LEU A 87 20.19 -18.45 -6.61
C LEU A 87 19.87 -19.82 -5.95
N PRO A 88 20.42 -20.12 -4.76
CA PRO A 88 20.13 -21.36 -4.04
C PRO A 88 18.75 -21.41 -3.36
N PHE A 89 17.99 -20.32 -3.46
CA PHE A 89 16.65 -20.18 -2.89
C PHE A 89 15.69 -19.50 -3.87
N ARG A 90 14.39 -19.62 -3.61
CA ARG A 90 13.32 -18.86 -4.27
C ARG A 90 12.43 -18.16 -3.26
N ILE A 91 11.76 -17.10 -3.70
CA ILE A 91 10.69 -16.44 -2.95
C ILE A 91 9.35 -16.93 -3.51
N GLU A 92 8.52 -17.53 -2.65
CA GLU A 92 7.14 -17.87 -3.00
C GLU A 92 6.24 -16.64 -2.90
N SER A 93 5.11 -16.66 -3.61
CA SER A 93 4.16 -15.52 -3.64
C SER A 93 3.63 -15.14 -2.26
N ASN A 94 3.64 -16.06 -1.29
CA ASN A 94 3.26 -15.78 0.09
C ASN A 94 4.37 -15.07 0.90
N GLY A 95 5.56 -14.90 0.34
CA GLY A 95 6.73 -14.26 0.99
C GLY A 95 7.70 -15.24 1.65
N SER A 96 7.46 -16.56 1.57
CA SER A 96 8.38 -17.57 2.13
C SER A 96 9.61 -17.73 1.26
N ILE A 97 10.75 -17.92 1.91
CA ILE A 97 12.04 -18.17 1.26
C ILE A 97 12.34 -19.66 1.39
N ILE A 98 12.45 -20.35 0.25
CA ILE A 98 12.57 -21.80 0.17
C ILE A 98 13.85 -22.17 -0.56
N THR A 99 14.60 -23.14 -0.05
CA THR A 99 15.80 -23.68 -0.72
C THR A 99 15.42 -24.46 -1.98
N VAL A 100 16.20 -24.29 -3.06
CA VAL A 100 15.93 -24.96 -4.35
C VAL A 100 17.13 -25.76 -4.88
N LYS A 101 18.34 -25.47 -4.40
CA LYS A 101 19.56 -26.22 -4.73
C LYS A 101 20.59 -26.09 -3.60
N LYS A 102 21.59 -26.95 -3.64
CA LYS A 102 22.81 -26.86 -2.82
C LYS A 102 23.90 -26.15 -3.60
#